data_AF-A0A660SQC4-F1
#
_entry.id   AF-A0A660SQC4-F1
#
_cell.length_a   1.000
_cell.length_b   1.000
_cell.length_c   1.000
_cell.angle_alpha   90.00
_cell.angle_beta   90.00
_cell.angle_gamma   90.00
#
_symmetry.space_group_name_H-M   'P 1'
#
loop_
_entity.id
_entity.type
_entity.pdbx_description
1 polymer ?
#
loop_
_entity_poly.entity_id
_entity_poly.type
_entity_poly.pdbx_seq_one_letter_code
_entity_poly.pdbx_strand_id
1 'polypeptide(L)'
;IYDSPLILQDTPNIPLLDLRSLSRKMVMKHDVKIIFVDYIGLISPEDTKQPRHEQISQISRSLKALARELDIPIVALSQVGRQSEGKAPTLADLRESGALEQDADVVLLLHRDRVVDRDDDDHENSSVIKTELIVAKQRNGPTGMVNVAFIPQFTRFDNFSYNDH
;
A
#
# COMPACT_ATOMS: atom_id res chain seq x y z
N ILE A 1 6.73 19.54 -7.38
CA ILE A 1 6.45 19.09 -6.00
C ILE A 1 6.08 20.28 -5.10
N TYR A 2 6.84 21.39 -5.11
CA TYR A 2 6.56 22.55 -4.25
C TYR A 2 5.22 23.27 -4.51
N ASP A 3 4.65 23.17 -5.72
CA ASP A 3 3.30 23.67 -6.05
C ASP A 3 2.23 22.57 -6.11
N SER A 4 2.57 21.34 -5.74
CA SER A 4 1.61 20.25 -5.71
C SER A 4 0.72 20.39 -4.47
N PRO A 5 -0.61 20.18 -4.57
CA PRO A 5 -1.54 20.28 -3.44
C PRO A 5 -1.37 19.07 -2.49
N LEU A 6 -0.18 18.96 -1.89
CA LEU A 6 0.23 17.87 -1.01
C LEU A 6 0.31 18.40 0.41
N ILE A 7 -0.44 17.77 1.31
CA ILE A 7 -0.41 18.04 2.74
C ILE A 7 0.27 16.85 3.40
N LEU A 8 1.37 17.11 4.11
CA LEU A 8 2.09 16.10 4.86
C LEU A 8 1.75 16.22 6.35
N GLN A 9 1.40 15.10 6.97
CA GLN A 9 1.22 14.98 8.41
C GLN A 9 2.12 13.89 8.97
N ASP A 10 3.09 14.28 9.79
CA ASP A 10 4.10 13.40 10.36
C ASP A 10 3.93 13.25 11.89
N THR A 11 2.68 13.07 12.33
CA THR A 11 2.42 12.81 13.76
C THR A 11 2.72 11.35 14.06
N PRO A 12 3.71 11.05 14.92
CA PRO A 12 4.05 9.67 15.25
C PRO A 12 2.92 9.02 16.03
N ASN A 13 2.66 7.74 15.75
CA ASN A 13 1.69 6.92 16.48
C ASN A 13 0.29 7.55 16.61
N ILE A 14 -0.17 8.24 15.57
CA ILE A 14 -1.45 8.98 15.60
C ILE A 14 -2.61 8.07 16.07
N PRO A 15 -3.39 8.49 17.08
CA PRO A 15 -4.60 7.77 17.47
C PRO A 15 -5.61 7.69 16.32
N LEU A 16 -6.28 6.54 16.19
CA LEU A 16 -7.27 6.32 15.13
C LEU A 16 -8.36 7.40 15.10
N LEU A 17 -8.81 7.86 16.26
CA LEU A 17 -9.80 8.93 16.38
C LEU A 17 -9.27 10.27 15.86
N ASP A 18 -8.01 10.59 16.15
CA ASP A 18 -7.36 11.83 15.72
C ASP A 18 -7.12 11.80 14.22
N LEU A 19 -6.69 10.65 13.66
CA LEU A 19 -6.55 10.46 12.21
C LEU A 19 -7.86 10.74 11.48
N ARG A 20 -8.98 10.23 11.97
CA ARG A 20 -10.32 10.47 11.37
C ARG A 20 -10.70 11.94 11.45
N SER A 21 -10.52 12.55 12.61
CA SER A 21 -10.86 13.96 12.85
C SER A 21 -10.03 14.89 11.98
N LEU A 22 -8.73 14.61 11.86
CA LEU A 22 -7.81 15.32 10.99
C LEU A 22 -8.21 15.15 9.52
N SER A 23 -8.48 13.92 9.08
CA SER A 23 -8.88 13.62 7.70
C SER A 23 -10.12 14.42 7.28
N ARG A 24 -11.16 14.42 8.11
CA ARG A 24 -12.37 15.24 7.88
C ARG A 24 -12.06 16.72 7.76
N LYS A 25 -11.25 17.24 8.69
CA LYS A 25 -10.83 18.65 8.68
C LYS A 25 -10.06 18.98 7.40
N MET A 26 -9.19 18.10 6.93
CA MET A 26 -8.38 18.33 5.73
C MET A 26 -9.24 18.28 4.47
N VAL A 27 -10.14 17.31 4.33
CA VAL A 27 -11.10 17.28 3.22
C VAL A 27 -11.98 18.53 3.22
N MET A 28 -12.52 18.91 4.36
CA MET A 28 -13.43 20.06 4.46
C MET A 28 -12.74 21.41 4.20
N LYS A 29 -11.48 21.58 4.63
CA LYS A 29 -10.75 22.86 4.50
C LYS A 29 -9.94 22.99 3.21
N HIS A 30 -9.43 21.89 2.69
CA HIS A 30 -8.46 21.88 1.60
C HIS A 30 -8.93 21.06 0.39
N ASP A 31 -10.17 20.55 0.42
CA ASP A 31 -10.76 19.77 -0.67
C ASP A 31 -9.91 18.55 -1.07
N VAL A 32 -9.32 17.89 -0.07
CA VAL A 32 -8.48 16.69 -0.26
C VAL A 32 -9.28 15.60 -0.98
N LYS A 33 -8.70 15.08 -2.07
CA LYS A 33 -9.34 14.06 -2.94
C LYS A 33 -8.87 12.63 -2.72
N ILE A 34 -7.79 12.45 -1.97
CA ILE A 34 -7.21 11.13 -1.68
C ILE A 34 -6.37 11.22 -0.42
N ILE A 35 -6.37 10.15 0.38
CA ILE A 35 -5.55 10.04 1.59
C ILE A 35 -4.60 8.86 1.43
N PHE A 36 -3.32 9.08 1.75
CA PHE A 36 -2.30 8.05 1.82
C PHE A 36 -1.88 7.85 3.28
N VAL A 37 -1.78 6.59 3.72
CA VAL A 37 -1.35 6.20 5.07
C VAL A 37 -0.12 5.30 4.97
N ASP A 38 1.01 5.80 5.43
CA ASP A 38 2.28 5.07 5.53
C ASP A 38 2.69 4.90 7.01
N TYR A 39 2.44 3.77 7.66
CA TYR A 39 1.65 2.61 7.23
C TYR A 39 0.67 2.23 8.34
N ILE A 40 -0.32 1.39 8.03
CA ILE A 40 -1.46 1.09 8.93
C ILE A 40 -1.03 0.60 10.32
N GLY A 41 0.13 -0.05 10.41
CA GLY A 41 0.67 -0.56 11.66
C GLY A 41 1.13 0.52 12.65
N LEU A 42 1.33 1.76 12.21
CA LEU A 42 1.72 2.87 13.10
C LEU A 42 0.52 3.64 13.64
N ILE A 43 -0.71 3.27 13.27
CA ILE A 43 -1.91 3.89 13.85
C ILE A 43 -2.14 3.28 15.24
N SER A 44 -2.31 4.15 16.24
CA SER A 44 -2.64 3.70 17.59
C SER A 44 -4.13 3.31 17.65
N PRO A 45 -4.45 2.04 17.97
CA PRO A 45 -5.84 1.59 18.10
C PRO A 45 -6.48 2.18 19.36
N GLU A 46 -7.80 2.07 19.46
CA GLU A 46 -8.53 2.55 20.65
C GLU A 46 -8.27 1.65 21.87
N ASP A 47 -8.13 0.34 21.65
CA ASP A 47 -7.82 -0.64 22.69
C ASP A 47 -6.48 -1.33 22.39
N THR A 48 -5.43 -0.90 23.09
CA THR A 48 -4.09 -1.45 22.94
C THR A 48 -3.91 -2.82 23.62
N LYS A 49 -4.88 -3.29 24.40
CA LYS A 49 -4.82 -4.60 25.07
C LYS A 49 -5.26 -5.73 24.17
N GLN A 50 -5.98 -5.43 23.09
CA GLN A 50 -6.42 -6.43 22.13
C GLN A 50 -5.23 -7.06 21.39
N PRO A 51 -5.37 -8.32 20.95
CA PRO A 51 -4.42 -8.92 20.03
C PRO A 51 -4.19 -8.04 18.80
N ARG A 52 -2.95 -8.02 18.30
CA ARG A 52 -2.56 -7.16 17.18
C ARG A 52 -3.46 -7.30 15.95
N HIS A 53 -3.88 -8.52 15.63
CA HIS A 53 -4.77 -8.78 14.49
C HIS A 53 -6.15 -8.13 14.65
N GLU A 54 -6.69 -8.07 15.87
CA GLU A 54 -7.96 -7.38 16.17
C GLU A 54 -7.80 -5.86 16.06
N GLN A 55 -6.69 -5.32 16.54
CA GLN A 55 -6.35 -3.90 16.41
C GLN A 55 -6.29 -3.48 14.93
N ILE A 56 -5.56 -4.23 14.10
CA ILE A 56 -5.50 -3.95 12.66
C ILE A 56 -6.89 -4.09 12.02
N SER A 57 -7.68 -5.07 12.47
CA SER A 57 -9.05 -5.24 11.99
C SER A 57 -9.95 -4.05 12.34
N GLN A 58 -9.80 -3.47 13.54
CA GLN A 58 -10.50 -2.24 13.93
C GLN A 58 -10.10 -1.05 13.05
N ILE A 59 -8.79 -0.86 12.83
CA ILE A 59 -8.25 0.22 12.01
C ILE A 59 -8.75 0.08 10.57
N SER A 60 -8.66 -1.11 9.99
CA SER A 60 -9.14 -1.44 8.62
C SER A 60 -10.60 -1.04 8.41
N ARG A 61 -11.50 -1.52 9.28
CA ARG A 61 -12.94 -1.18 9.22
C ARG A 61 -13.18 0.32 9.35
N SER A 62 -12.44 0.96 10.24
CA SER A 62 -12.55 2.40 10.50
C SER A 62 -12.10 3.22 9.28
N LEU A 63 -11.00 2.84 8.62
CA LEU A 63 -10.55 3.46 7.38
C LEU A 63 -11.56 3.24 6.24
N LYS A 64 -12.13 2.04 6.10
CA LYS A 64 -13.17 1.78 5.11
C LYS A 64 -14.43 2.62 5.34
N ALA A 65 -14.85 2.75 6.60
CA ALA A 65 -15.97 3.61 6.97
C ALA A 65 -15.66 5.08 6.66
N LEU A 66 -14.45 5.55 6.99
CA LEU A 66 -14.00 6.92 6.72
C LEU A 66 -13.96 7.21 5.21
N ALA A 67 -13.45 6.29 4.40
CA ALA A 67 -13.42 6.45 2.94
C ALA A 67 -14.83 6.63 2.35
N ARG A 68 -15.81 5.85 2.84
CA ARG A 68 -17.23 5.98 2.45
C ARG A 68 -17.88 7.25 2.96
N GLU A 69 -17.54 7.65 4.18
CA GLU A 69 -18.07 8.89 4.79
C GLU A 69 -17.57 10.13 4.04
N LEU A 70 -16.29 10.16 3.68
CA LEU A 70 -15.66 11.28 2.98
C LEU A 70 -15.85 11.25 1.46
N ASP A 71 -16.35 10.12 0.93
CA ASP A 71 -16.47 9.84 -0.51
C ASP A 71 -15.17 10.05 -1.29
N ILE A 72 -14.05 9.60 -0.71
CA ILE A 72 -12.72 9.66 -1.34
C ILE A 72 -11.94 8.35 -1.13
N PRO A 73 -11.03 7.99 -2.04
CA PRO A 73 -10.13 6.86 -1.85
C PRO A 73 -9.17 7.08 -0.67
N ILE A 74 -8.94 6.01 0.08
CA ILE A 74 -7.87 5.91 1.08
C ILE A 74 -6.95 4.76 0.67
N VAL A 75 -5.67 5.06 0.49
CA VAL A 75 -4.62 4.10 0.19
C VAL A 75 -3.79 3.92 1.46
N ALA A 76 -3.79 2.71 2.01
CA ALA A 76 -3.03 2.37 3.20
C ALA A 76 -1.97 1.33 2.87
N LEU A 77 -0.73 1.59 3.29
CA LEU A 77 0.33 0.59 3.22
C LEU A 77 0.17 -0.41 4.36
N SER A 78 0.40 -1.68 4.05
CA SER A 78 0.47 -2.77 5.02
C SER A 78 1.71 -3.60 4.74
N GLN A 79 2.37 -4.03 5.81
CA GLN A 79 3.45 -4.99 5.71
C GLN A 79 2.87 -6.39 5.53
N VAL A 80 3.54 -7.20 4.72
CA VAL A 80 3.30 -8.65 4.62
C VAL A 80 4.14 -9.37 5.68
N GLY A 81 3.66 -10.53 6.16
CA GLY A 81 4.42 -11.33 7.12
C GLY A 81 5.69 -11.92 6.50
N ARG A 82 6.71 -12.19 7.33
CA ARG A 82 8.03 -12.68 6.89
C ARG A 82 7.98 -14.03 6.17
N GLN A 83 6.92 -14.81 6.36
CA GLN A 83 6.71 -16.08 5.67
C GLN A 83 6.59 -15.96 4.15
N SER A 84 6.36 -14.75 3.61
CA SER A 84 6.35 -14.47 2.18
C SER A 84 7.73 -14.19 1.59
N GLU A 85 8.80 -14.21 2.39
CA GLU A 85 10.14 -13.92 1.91
C GLU A 85 10.59 -14.91 0.82
N GLY A 86 11.00 -14.39 -0.34
CA GLY A 86 11.49 -15.19 -1.46
C GLY A 86 10.41 -15.80 -2.36
N LYS A 87 9.13 -15.50 -2.14
CA LYS A 87 8.03 -15.90 -3.02
C LYS A 87 7.07 -14.73 -3.26
N ALA A 88 6.31 -14.79 -4.35
CA ALA A 88 5.25 -13.83 -4.58
C ALA A 88 4.25 -13.83 -3.39
N PRO A 89 3.99 -12.68 -2.76
CA PRO A 89 3.04 -12.58 -1.67
C PRO A 89 1.61 -12.79 -2.20
N THR A 90 0.77 -13.31 -1.32
CA THR A 90 -0.63 -13.61 -1.57
C THR A 90 -1.51 -12.92 -0.53
N LEU A 91 -2.83 -12.93 -0.73
CA LEU A 91 -3.77 -12.44 0.30
C LEU A 91 -3.61 -13.19 1.64
N ALA A 92 -3.21 -14.46 1.59
CA ALA A 92 -2.96 -15.24 2.79
C ALA A 92 -1.77 -14.71 3.62
N ASP A 93 -0.86 -13.95 3.01
CA ASP A 93 0.25 -13.32 3.71
C ASP A 93 -0.17 -12.03 4.46
N LEU A 94 -1.36 -11.52 4.16
CA LEU A 94 -2.05 -10.47 4.94
C LEU A 94 -2.95 -11.07 6.05
N ARG A 95 -3.05 -12.41 6.16
CA ARG A 95 -4.05 -13.11 6.98
C ARG A 95 -3.88 -12.95 8.48
N GLU A 96 -2.69 -12.56 8.97
CA GLU A 96 -2.54 -12.05 10.34
C GLU A 96 -3.41 -10.80 10.62
N SER A 97 -4.09 -10.28 9.59
CA SER A 97 -5.04 -9.19 9.62
C SER A 97 -6.18 -9.47 8.63
N GLY A 98 -6.83 -10.64 8.74
CA GLY A 98 -7.87 -11.10 7.79
C GLY A 98 -9.00 -10.09 7.48
N ALA A 99 -9.23 -9.09 8.33
CA ALA A 99 -10.11 -7.97 8.03
C ALA A 99 -9.62 -7.08 6.88
N LEU A 100 -8.32 -6.90 6.68
CA LEU A 100 -7.77 -6.11 5.57
C LEU A 100 -8.21 -6.69 4.23
N GLU A 101 -8.12 -8.01 4.09
CA GLU A 101 -8.59 -8.71 2.90
C GLU A 101 -10.08 -8.46 2.67
N GLN A 102 -10.91 -8.50 3.72
CA GLN A 102 -12.36 -8.37 3.59
C GLN A 102 -12.81 -6.94 3.30
N ASP A 103 -12.23 -5.97 4.02
CA ASP A 103 -12.64 -4.57 4.02
C ASP A 103 -12.17 -3.81 2.78
N ALA A 104 -10.97 -4.11 2.29
CA ALA A 104 -10.38 -3.43 1.15
C ALA A 104 -11.19 -3.68 -0.13
N ASP A 105 -11.36 -2.65 -0.98
CA ASP A 105 -11.94 -2.86 -2.32
C ASP A 105 -10.90 -3.40 -3.30
N VAL A 106 -9.64 -2.96 -3.16
CA VAL A 106 -8.50 -3.35 -3.97
C VAL A 106 -7.35 -3.72 -3.05
N VAL A 107 -6.66 -4.82 -3.36
CA VAL A 107 -5.39 -5.19 -2.72
C VAL A 107 -4.34 -5.32 -3.80
N LEU A 108 -3.29 -4.51 -3.68
CA LEU A 108 -2.12 -4.53 -4.54
C LEU A 108 -0.95 -5.09 -3.73
N LEU A 109 -0.24 -6.05 -4.30
CA LEU A 109 0.98 -6.61 -3.72
C LEU A 109 2.15 -6.36 -4.67
N LEU A 110 3.30 -6.04 -4.12
CA LEU A 110 4.54 -5.87 -4.89
C LEU A 110 5.43 -7.08 -4.65
N HIS A 111 5.90 -7.69 -5.74
CA HIS A 111 6.88 -8.77 -5.71
C HIS A 111 8.08 -8.44 -6.57
N ARG A 112 9.26 -8.82 -6.10
CA ARG A 112 10.50 -8.75 -6.86
C ARG A 112 11.28 -10.01 -6.57
N ASP A 113 11.61 -10.74 -7.63
CA ASP A 113 12.53 -11.86 -7.48
C ASP A 113 13.90 -11.34 -7.04
N ARG A 114 14.44 -11.96 -5.99
CA ARG A 114 15.78 -11.66 -5.47
C ARG A 114 16.90 -12.20 -6.36
N VAL A 115 16.57 -12.98 -7.37
CA VAL A 115 17.50 -13.77 -8.18
C VAL A 115 17.28 -13.41 -9.64
N VAL A 116 18.07 -12.48 -10.16
CA VAL A 116 18.46 -12.13 -11.56
C VAL A 116 18.99 -10.69 -11.40
N ASP A 117 20.30 -10.39 -11.34
CA ASP A 117 21.37 -10.69 -12.29
C ASP A 117 22.68 -11.06 -11.55
N ARG A 118 23.17 -12.29 -11.71
CA ARG A 118 24.57 -12.65 -11.42
C ARG A 118 25.30 -13.28 -12.61
N ASP A 119 24.66 -13.34 -13.77
CA ASP A 119 25.18 -14.02 -14.96
C ASP A 119 25.19 -13.13 -16.22
N ASP A 120 25.26 -11.80 -16.06
CA ASP A 120 25.63 -10.89 -17.17
C ASP A 120 26.94 -10.17 -16.81
N ASP A 121 28.04 -10.87 -17.08
CA ASP A 121 29.42 -10.38 -16.99
C ASP A 121 29.74 -9.31 -18.08
N ASP A 122 28.73 -8.66 -18.67
CA ASP A 122 28.93 -7.71 -19.78
C ASP A 122 28.02 -6.45 -19.77
N HIS A 123 27.26 -6.18 -18.71
CA HIS A 123 26.46 -4.95 -18.62
C HIS A 123 26.54 -4.26 -17.25
N GLU A 124 27.48 -3.32 -17.17
CA GLU A 124 27.64 -2.31 -16.12
C GLU A 124 26.41 -1.38 -15.91
N ASN A 125 25.20 -1.71 -16.39
CA ASN A 125 24.08 -0.76 -16.40
C ASN A 125 22.63 -1.30 -16.60
N SER A 126 22.28 -2.49 -16.10
CA SER A 126 20.84 -2.81 -15.95
C SER A 126 20.23 -2.05 -14.76
N SER A 127 20.07 -0.73 -14.93
CA SER A 127 19.54 0.24 -13.96
C SER A 127 18.04 0.07 -13.64
N VAL A 128 17.39 -0.94 -14.22
CA VAL A 128 15.95 -1.19 -14.15
C VAL A 128 15.68 -2.62 -13.70
N ILE A 129 14.96 -2.77 -12.59
CA ILE A 129 14.57 -4.04 -12.01
C ILE A 129 13.11 -4.34 -12.34
N LYS A 130 12.85 -5.48 -12.98
CA LYS A 130 11.48 -5.97 -13.18
C LYS A 130 10.82 -6.23 -11.82
N THR A 131 9.67 -5.61 -11.57
CA THR A 131 8.88 -5.81 -10.35
C THR A 131 7.46 -6.17 -10.76
N GLU A 132 6.85 -7.14 -10.10
CA GLU A 132 5.47 -7.55 -10.34
C GLU A 132 4.54 -6.74 -9.44
N LEU A 133 3.55 -6.08 -10.04
CA LEU A 133 2.40 -5.50 -9.37
C LEU A 133 1.23 -6.47 -9.48
N ILE A 134 0.91 -7.13 -8.37
CA ILE A 134 -0.12 -8.16 -8.30
C ILE A 134 -1.42 -7.52 -7.79
N VAL A 135 -2.44 -7.46 -8.64
CA VAL A 135 -3.81 -7.10 -8.26
C VAL A 135 -4.46 -8.33 -7.65
N ALA A 136 -4.19 -8.56 -6.36
CA ALA A 136 -4.62 -9.75 -5.63
C ALA A 136 -6.12 -9.74 -5.29
N LYS A 137 -6.72 -8.55 -5.14
CA LYS A 137 -8.16 -8.35 -4.98
C LYS A 137 -8.61 -7.14 -5.77
N GLN A 138 -9.75 -7.26 -6.43
CA GLN A 138 -10.47 -6.15 -7.05
C GLN A 138 -11.97 -6.42 -6.94
N ARG A 139 -12.68 -5.66 -6.10
CA ARG A 139 -14.11 -5.90 -5.80
C ARG A 139 -15.00 -5.79 -7.04
N ASN A 140 -14.67 -4.90 -7.97
CA ASN A 140 -15.53 -4.54 -9.10
C ASN A 140 -14.84 -4.76 -10.47
N GLY A 141 -13.94 -5.72 -10.58
CA GLY A 141 -13.13 -5.90 -11.78
C GLY A 141 -12.17 -7.09 -11.69
N PRO A 142 -11.34 -7.30 -12.73
CA PRO A 142 -10.44 -8.44 -12.77
C PRO A 142 -9.27 -8.28 -11.80
N THR A 143 -8.82 -9.42 -11.28
CA THR A 143 -7.48 -9.57 -10.69
C THR A 143 -6.46 -9.87 -11.80
N GLY A 144 -5.17 -9.77 -11.47
CA GLY A 144 -4.11 -10.03 -12.45
C GLY A 144 -2.75 -9.60 -11.95
N MET A 145 -1.76 -9.71 -12.82
CA MET A 145 -0.40 -9.26 -12.57
C MET A 145 0.04 -8.36 -13.71
N VAL A 146 0.70 -7.26 -13.36
CA VAL A 146 1.30 -6.32 -14.30
C VAL A 146 2.78 -6.17 -13.94
N ASN A 147 3.65 -6.31 -14.94
CA ASN A 147 5.06 -6.02 -14.76
C ASN A 147 5.28 -4.50 -14.79
N VAL A 148 6.05 -3.99 -13.83
CA VAL A 148 6.47 -2.60 -13.75
C VAL A 148 7.99 -2.53 -13.66
N ALA A 149 8.57 -1.50 -14.26
CA ALA A 149 9.99 -1.21 -14.20
C ALA A 149 10.30 -0.46 -12.89
N PHE A 150 11.14 -1.00 -12.01
CA PHE A 150 11.63 -0.29 -10.84
C PHE A 150 13.04 0.24 -11.10
N ILE A 151 13.24 1.54 -10.93
CA ILE A 151 14.52 2.21 -11.16
C ILE A 151 15.08 2.61 -9.79
N PRO A 152 16.01 1.83 -9.20
CA PRO A 152 16.40 1.96 -7.79
C PRO A 152 17.02 3.32 -7.45
N GLN A 153 17.83 3.85 -8.36
CA GLN A 153 18.51 5.15 -8.23
C GLN A 153 17.54 6.33 -8.01
N PHE A 154 16.26 6.18 -8.36
CA PHE A 154 15.23 7.21 -8.17
C PHE A 154 14.06 6.77 -7.29
N THR A 155 14.08 5.53 -6.77
CA THR A 155 12.94 4.91 -6.08
C THR A 155 11.64 5.07 -6.88
N ARG A 156 11.73 4.85 -8.20
CA ARG A 156 10.64 5.13 -9.15
C ARG A 156 10.15 3.86 -9.81
N PHE A 157 8.83 3.77 -9.98
CA PHE A 157 8.19 2.79 -10.84
C PHE A 157 7.79 3.43 -12.17
N ASP A 158 7.99 2.72 -13.26
CA ASP A 158 7.64 3.13 -14.62
C ASP A 158 6.88 2.02 -15.35
N ASN A 159 6.21 2.37 -16.45
CA ASN A 159 5.53 1.38 -17.28
C ASN A 159 6.57 0.45 -17.90
N PHE A 160 6.38 -0.86 -17.70
CA PHE A 160 7.17 -1.86 -18.39
C PHE A 160 6.65 -1.95 -19.83
N SER A 161 7.18 -1.10 -20.71
CA SER A 161 6.80 -1.09 -22.11
C SER A 161 7.29 -2.40 -22.75
N TYR A 162 6.38 -3.28 -23.13
CA TYR A 162 6.69 -4.30 -24.12
C TYR A 162 6.92 -3.57 -25.44
N ASN A 163 8.18 -3.47 -25.89
CA ASN A 163 8.41 -3.32 -27.31
C ASN A 163 8.02 -4.65 -27.95
N ASP A 164 6.73 -4.78 -28.31
CA ASP A 164 6.27 -5.84 -29.19
C ASP A 164 6.96 -5.64 -30.55
N HIS A 165 7.91 -6.53 -30.85
CA HIS A 165 8.42 -6.78 -32.20
C HIS A 165 7.67 -7.93 -32.84
#